data_AF-A0A2V8D8E6-F1
#
_entry.id   AF-A0A2V8D8E6-F1
#
_cell.length_a   1.000
_cell.length_b   1.000
_cell.length_c   1.000
_cell.angle_alpha   90.00
_cell.angle_beta   90.00
_cell.angle_gamma   90.00
#
_symmetry.space_group_name_H-M   'P 1'
#
loop_
_entity.id
_entity.type
_entity.pdbx_description
1 polymer ?
#
loop_
_entity_poly.entity_id
_entity_poly.type
_entity_poly.pdbx_seq_one_letter_code
_entity_poly.pdbx_strand_id
1 'polypeptide(L)'
;MLKSIVNAPASILIADDDETSSRFLKRLLTREGHSVSVVQSADAVLSACATHPPDLVLIDLVAPQGHGFEICRQLKENTATRFIPIVIVTSQRDKQDKLKGIDAGADDFVTKPFDTAELHARIRSLVRLKRNTDDLESAEAVLLGLGATIEARDPCTRGHCQRLAAYATSLGRSLGLDDDDLSALERGGFLHDIGKIAVPDAVLLKEGRLDPQESRVMQEHPIVGDALCSGLRSLNAVRPIVRHHHERLDGSGYPDGLKNAEVPLLAQIVSIVDVFDALTTARPYRTARPHDEAFDVLSSESSKGWRDRALVDAFVTIVEKKPDQNTRPRSR
;
A
#
# COMPACT_ATOMS: atom_id res chain seq x y z
N MET A 1 -20.23 10.31 -25.60
CA MET A 1 -20.22 10.05 -24.13
C MET A 1 -18.82 9.96 -23.51
N LEU A 2 -17.71 10.17 -24.25
CA LEU A 2 -16.33 10.04 -23.74
C LEU A 2 -15.68 11.35 -23.24
N LYS A 3 -16.36 12.51 -23.33
CA LYS A 3 -15.83 13.81 -22.86
C LYS A 3 -15.89 14.00 -21.34
N SER A 4 -16.51 13.08 -20.59
CA SER A 4 -16.88 13.30 -19.19
C SER A 4 -15.78 13.01 -18.17
N ILE A 5 -14.77 12.18 -18.49
CA ILE A 5 -13.72 11.81 -17.53
C ILE A 5 -12.50 12.73 -17.63
N VAL A 6 -12.27 13.32 -18.81
CA VAL A 6 -11.05 14.13 -19.10
C VAL A 6 -11.11 15.55 -18.54
N ASN A 7 -12.31 16.06 -18.21
CA ASN A 7 -12.55 17.44 -17.75
C ASN A 7 -13.29 17.52 -16.40
N ALA A 8 -13.20 16.50 -15.54
CA ALA A 8 -13.89 16.56 -14.25
C ALA A 8 -13.31 17.71 -13.38
N PRO A 9 -14.18 18.48 -12.69
CA PRO A 9 -13.78 19.63 -11.87
C PRO A 9 -12.75 19.23 -10.82
N ALA A 10 -11.75 20.07 -10.59
CA ALA A 10 -10.67 19.81 -9.62
C ALA A 10 -10.62 20.93 -8.58
N SER A 11 -10.21 20.62 -7.36
CA SER A 11 -9.93 21.60 -6.31
C SER A 11 -8.52 22.14 -6.49
N ILE A 12 -8.38 23.45 -6.77
CA ILE A 12 -7.08 24.10 -6.98
C ILE A 12 -6.89 25.16 -5.91
N LEU A 13 -5.76 25.09 -5.20
CA LEU A 13 -5.34 26.10 -4.24
C LEU A 13 -4.32 27.04 -4.91
N ILE A 14 -4.56 28.34 -4.82
CA ILE A 14 -3.61 29.37 -5.27
C ILE A 14 -2.98 30.02 -4.04
N ALA A 15 -1.66 30.03 -3.98
CA ALA A 15 -0.85 30.74 -3.01
C ALA A 15 -0.18 31.94 -3.70
N ASP A 16 -0.76 33.12 -3.55
CA ASP A 16 -0.31 34.35 -4.22
C ASP A 16 -0.77 35.55 -3.40
N ASP A 17 0.16 36.41 -2.98
CA ASP A 17 -0.12 37.61 -2.18
C ASP A 17 -0.57 38.80 -3.06
N ASP A 18 -0.34 38.74 -4.37
CA ASP A 18 -0.88 39.70 -5.32
C ASP A 18 -2.36 39.42 -5.60
N GLU A 19 -3.24 40.27 -5.06
CA GLU A 19 -4.68 40.16 -5.24
C GLU A 19 -5.12 40.22 -6.70
N THR A 20 -4.36 40.90 -7.56
CA THR A 20 -4.73 41.07 -8.96
C THR A 20 -4.49 39.77 -9.75
N SER A 21 -3.28 39.21 -9.61
CA SER A 21 -2.84 37.93 -10.18
C SER A 21 -3.71 36.78 -9.68
N SER A 22 -3.89 36.67 -8.37
CA SER A 22 -4.73 35.62 -7.77
C SER A 22 -6.19 35.69 -8.21
N ARG A 23 -6.78 36.89 -8.32
CA ARG A 23 -8.15 37.09 -8.80
C ARG A 23 -8.29 36.75 -10.29
N PHE A 24 -7.28 37.05 -11.10
CA PHE A 24 -7.25 36.66 -12.51
C PHE A 24 -7.19 35.13 -12.66
N LEU A 25 -6.22 34.48 -12.00
CA LEU A 25 -6.07 33.02 -12.02
C LEU A 25 -7.31 32.30 -11.51
N LYS A 26 -7.89 32.77 -10.41
CA LYS A 26 -9.14 32.23 -9.87
C LYS A 26 -10.27 32.27 -10.90
N ARG A 27 -10.50 33.42 -11.54
CA ARG A 27 -11.55 33.56 -12.57
C ARG A 27 -11.30 32.65 -13.76
N LEU A 28 -10.05 32.58 -14.24
CA LEU A 28 -9.66 31.74 -15.36
C LEU A 28 -9.98 30.27 -15.07
N LEU A 29 -9.50 29.75 -13.95
CA LEU A 29 -9.62 28.32 -13.61
C LEU A 29 -11.05 27.92 -13.22
N THR A 30 -11.80 28.82 -12.56
CA THR A 30 -13.22 28.59 -12.30
C THR A 30 -14.03 28.54 -13.58
N ARG A 31 -13.72 29.34 -14.60
CA ARG A 31 -14.39 29.28 -15.90
C ARG A 31 -14.15 27.95 -16.62
N GLU A 32 -12.99 27.33 -16.40
CA GLU A 32 -12.67 25.99 -16.90
C GLU A 32 -13.30 24.86 -16.04
N GLY A 33 -14.10 25.21 -15.02
CA GLY A 33 -14.87 24.28 -14.22
C GLY A 33 -14.21 23.86 -12.90
N HIS A 34 -13.04 24.41 -12.54
CA HIS A 34 -12.37 24.05 -11.29
C HIS A 34 -12.96 24.80 -10.08
N SER A 35 -12.92 24.15 -8.91
CA SER A 35 -13.17 24.79 -7.61
C SER A 35 -11.87 25.43 -7.15
N VAL A 36 -11.84 26.75 -6.93
CA VAL A 36 -10.58 27.47 -6.70
C VAL A 36 -10.60 28.27 -5.41
N SER A 37 -9.66 27.99 -4.53
CA SER A 37 -9.38 28.74 -3.30
C SER A 37 -8.09 29.54 -3.44
N VAL A 38 -7.97 30.64 -2.68
CA VAL A 38 -6.80 31.52 -2.69
C VAL A 38 -6.38 31.74 -1.24
N VAL A 39 -5.09 31.65 -0.98
CA VAL A 39 -4.45 31.97 0.30
C VAL A 39 -3.23 32.85 0.04
N GLN A 40 -2.85 33.63 1.05
CA GLN A 40 -1.83 34.68 0.90
C GLN A 40 -0.63 34.49 1.85
N SER A 41 -0.60 33.42 2.66
CA SER A 41 0.49 33.14 3.59
C SER A 41 0.90 31.66 3.58
N ALA A 42 2.17 31.39 3.87
CA ALA A 42 2.71 30.04 3.95
C ALA A 42 1.90 29.14 4.91
N ASP A 43 1.64 29.62 6.12
CA ASP A 43 0.86 28.89 7.12
C ASP A 43 -0.55 28.54 6.63
N ALA A 44 -1.19 29.45 5.90
CA ALA A 44 -2.49 29.19 5.33
C ALA A 44 -2.44 28.14 4.22
N VAL A 45 -1.36 28.09 3.42
CA VAL A 45 -1.15 27.01 2.43
C VAL A 45 -1.04 25.66 3.12
N LEU A 46 -0.15 25.55 4.11
CA LEU A 46 0.08 24.30 4.83
C LEU A 46 -1.18 23.82 5.54
N SER A 47 -1.89 24.73 6.23
CA SER A 47 -3.14 24.43 6.92
C SER A 47 -4.25 24.00 5.94
N ALA A 48 -4.38 24.68 4.81
CA ALA A 48 -5.36 24.31 3.78
C ALA A 48 -5.06 22.91 3.21
N CYS A 49 -3.80 22.62 2.86
CA CYS A 49 -3.40 21.32 2.33
C CYS A 49 -3.58 20.19 3.35
N ALA A 50 -3.38 20.45 4.64
CA ALA A 50 -3.57 19.44 5.69
C ALA A 50 -5.04 19.16 6.02
N THR A 51 -5.92 20.17 5.95
CA THR A 51 -7.34 20.04 6.35
C THR A 51 -8.24 19.63 5.19
N HIS A 52 -8.02 20.20 4.01
CA HIS A 52 -8.81 19.95 2.80
C HIS A 52 -7.85 19.89 1.60
N PRO A 53 -7.17 18.74 1.41
CA PRO A 53 -6.12 18.62 0.41
C PRO A 53 -6.65 18.94 -1.00
N PRO A 54 -6.06 19.93 -1.70
CA PRO A 54 -6.42 20.22 -3.09
C PRO A 54 -5.85 19.17 -4.06
N ASP A 55 -6.41 19.13 -5.28
CA ASP A 55 -5.91 18.31 -6.38
C ASP A 55 -4.65 18.89 -7.02
N LEU A 56 -4.39 20.19 -6.82
CA LEU A 56 -3.20 20.91 -7.30
C LEU A 56 -3.00 22.22 -6.52
N VAL A 57 -1.73 22.61 -6.30
CA VAL A 57 -1.36 23.92 -5.74
C VAL A 57 -0.60 24.74 -6.77
N LEU A 58 -1.03 25.99 -6.98
CA LEU A 58 -0.28 27.01 -7.71
C LEU A 58 0.39 27.94 -6.70
N ILE A 59 1.72 28.05 -6.74
CA ILE A 59 2.47 28.87 -5.79
C ILE A 59 3.19 29.99 -6.56
N ASP A 60 2.91 31.25 -6.24
CA ASP A 60 3.75 32.36 -6.69
C ASP A 60 5.10 32.31 -5.97
N LEU A 61 6.18 32.43 -6.74
CA LEU A 61 7.53 32.43 -6.24
C LEU A 61 7.88 33.69 -5.43
N VAL A 62 7.29 34.85 -5.77
CA VAL A 62 7.75 36.17 -5.28
C VAL A 62 6.74 36.81 -4.32
N ALA A 63 6.63 36.24 -3.12
CA ALA A 63 6.19 36.93 -1.91
C ALA A 63 7.40 36.97 -0.94
N PRO A 64 7.65 38.08 -0.21
CA PRO A 64 8.99 38.61 0.04
C PRO A 64 9.93 37.56 0.66
N GLN A 65 11.03 37.24 -0.04
CA GLN A 65 12.12 36.33 0.39
C GLN A 65 11.93 34.80 0.21
N GLY A 66 11.45 34.35 -0.95
CA GLY A 66 11.73 32.97 -1.39
C GLY A 66 10.93 31.86 -0.70
N HIS A 67 9.77 32.18 -0.16
CA HIS A 67 8.90 31.25 0.56
C HIS A 67 8.32 30.12 -0.32
N GLY A 68 8.11 30.32 -1.62
CA GLY A 68 7.45 29.34 -2.48
C GLY A 68 8.17 27.98 -2.52
N PHE A 69 9.51 27.99 -2.52
CA PHE A 69 10.31 26.75 -2.46
C PHE A 69 10.26 26.07 -1.11
N GLU A 70 10.21 26.84 -0.02
CA GLU A 70 10.12 26.29 1.33
C GLU A 70 8.76 25.63 1.57
N ILE A 71 7.67 26.28 1.16
CA ILE A 71 6.32 25.70 1.18
C ILE A 71 6.29 24.41 0.36
N CYS A 72 6.84 24.44 -0.87
CA CYS A 72 6.91 23.27 -1.74
C CYS A 72 7.63 22.11 -1.03
N ARG A 73 8.81 22.38 -0.46
CA ARG A 73 9.60 21.37 0.24
C ARG A 73 8.85 20.76 1.42
N GLN A 74 8.24 21.60 2.28
CA GLN A 74 7.49 21.13 3.44
C GLN A 74 6.28 20.27 3.04
N LEU A 75 5.57 20.64 1.97
CA LEU A 75 4.48 19.82 1.45
C LEU A 75 4.97 18.49 0.87
N LYS A 76 6.14 18.47 0.22
CA LYS A 76 6.73 17.26 -0.39
C LYS A 76 7.40 16.34 0.64
N GLU A 77 7.90 16.86 1.75
CA GLU A 77 8.45 16.07 2.86
C GLU A 77 7.37 15.43 3.74
N ASN A 78 6.15 15.97 3.75
CA ASN A 78 5.04 15.42 4.53
C ASN A 78 4.30 14.31 3.77
N THR A 79 4.21 13.12 4.36
CA THR A 79 3.57 11.94 3.75
C THR A 79 2.10 12.14 3.38
N ALA A 80 1.37 13.01 4.08
CA ALA A 80 -0.04 13.29 3.81
C ALA A 80 -0.25 14.23 2.60
N THR A 81 0.76 15.03 2.25
CA THR A 81 0.64 16.08 1.21
C THR A 81 1.58 15.89 0.02
N ARG A 82 2.56 14.99 0.12
CA ARG A 82 3.64 14.83 -0.87
C ARG A 82 3.19 14.54 -2.29
N PHE A 83 2.02 13.93 -2.46
CA PHE A 83 1.45 13.60 -3.76
C PHE A 83 0.62 14.73 -4.37
N ILE A 84 0.35 15.81 -3.64
CA ILE A 84 -0.32 16.98 -4.21
C ILE A 84 0.63 17.61 -5.24
N PRO A 85 0.22 17.76 -6.51
CA PRO A 85 1.03 18.41 -7.52
C PRO A 85 1.19 19.91 -7.21
N ILE A 86 2.41 20.40 -7.32
CA ILE A 86 2.77 21.80 -7.06
C ILE A 86 3.34 22.41 -8.34
N VAL A 87 2.69 23.48 -8.80
CA VAL A 87 3.14 24.27 -9.94
C VAL A 87 3.61 25.63 -9.45
N ILE A 88 4.89 25.94 -9.66
CA ILE A 88 5.46 27.22 -9.28
C ILE A 88 5.25 28.23 -10.41
N VAL A 89 4.58 29.33 -10.10
CA VAL A 89 4.41 30.48 -10.99
C VAL A 89 5.51 31.49 -10.68
N THR A 90 6.37 31.78 -11.66
CA THR A 90 7.57 32.61 -11.46
C THR A 90 7.71 33.68 -12.55
N SER A 91 8.44 34.76 -12.27
CA SER A 91 8.81 35.77 -13.27
C SER A 91 10.03 35.33 -14.08
N GLN A 92 10.27 35.93 -15.25
CA GLN A 92 11.26 35.51 -16.27
C GLN A 92 12.75 35.51 -15.86
N ARG A 93 13.13 35.59 -14.58
CA ARG A 93 14.54 35.73 -14.17
C ARG A 93 14.92 34.71 -13.10
N ASP A 94 15.42 33.57 -13.57
CA ASP A 94 16.79 33.04 -13.34
C ASP A 94 16.77 31.51 -13.52
N LYS A 95 17.74 30.94 -14.27
CA LYS A 95 17.85 29.47 -14.38
C LYS A 95 18.01 28.83 -12.99
N GLN A 96 18.62 29.57 -12.06
CA GLN A 96 18.84 29.14 -10.69
C GLN A 96 17.55 28.92 -9.90
N ASP A 97 16.52 29.72 -10.14
CA ASP A 97 15.24 29.57 -9.40
C ASP A 97 14.46 28.35 -9.88
N LYS A 98 14.49 28.04 -11.19
CA LYS A 98 13.94 26.78 -11.69
C LYS A 98 14.65 25.57 -11.08
N LEU A 99 15.98 25.61 -10.99
CA LEU A 99 16.77 24.54 -10.35
C LEU A 99 16.38 24.37 -8.88
N LYS A 100 16.32 25.45 -8.10
CA LYS A 100 15.91 25.40 -6.68
C LYS A 100 14.49 24.84 -6.50
N GLY A 101 13.58 25.14 -7.41
CA GLY A 101 12.23 24.60 -7.35
C GLY A 101 12.16 23.10 -7.64
N ILE A 102 12.97 22.64 -8.61
CA ILE A 102 13.08 21.20 -8.90
C ILE A 102 13.66 20.48 -7.68
N ASP A 103 14.70 21.04 -7.07
CA ASP A 103 15.31 20.50 -5.84
C ASP A 103 14.33 20.53 -4.65
N ALA A 104 13.40 21.48 -4.61
CA ALA A 104 12.33 21.56 -3.62
C ALA A 104 11.14 20.60 -3.93
N GLY A 105 11.16 19.90 -5.06
CA GLY A 105 10.16 18.91 -5.44
C GLY A 105 8.97 19.47 -6.23
N ALA A 106 9.05 20.66 -6.83
CA ALA A 106 7.96 21.17 -7.66
C ALA A 106 7.75 20.31 -8.91
N ASP A 107 6.49 20.02 -9.24
CA ASP A 107 6.13 19.13 -10.36
C ASP A 107 6.17 19.86 -11.72
N ASP A 108 5.93 21.18 -11.73
CA ASP A 108 6.05 21.99 -12.94
C ASP A 108 6.26 23.48 -12.64
N PHE A 109 6.57 24.25 -13.68
CA PHE A 109 6.81 25.70 -13.62
C PHE A 109 6.08 26.44 -14.73
N VAL A 110 5.52 27.59 -14.38
CA VAL A 110 4.88 28.50 -15.32
C VAL A 110 5.50 29.88 -15.19
N THR A 111 5.94 30.46 -16.31
CA THR A 111 6.63 31.75 -16.31
C THR A 111 5.66 32.89 -16.68
N LYS A 112 5.61 33.96 -15.88
CA LYS A 112 4.82 35.17 -16.16
C LYS A 112 5.51 36.05 -17.22
N PRO A 113 4.78 36.64 -18.20
CA PRO A 113 3.38 36.34 -18.52
C PRO A 113 3.26 34.96 -19.19
N PHE A 114 2.25 34.18 -18.78
CA PHE A 114 2.03 32.83 -19.31
C PHE A 114 0.87 32.80 -20.30
N ASP A 115 0.95 31.88 -21.25
CA ASP A 115 -0.18 31.53 -22.11
C ASP A 115 -1.23 30.76 -21.29
N THR A 116 -2.50 31.15 -21.42
CA THR A 116 -3.59 30.55 -20.63
C THR A 116 -3.91 29.12 -21.07
N ALA A 117 -3.74 28.80 -22.35
CA ALA A 117 -3.92 27.44 -22.86
C ALA A 117 -2.78 26.54 -22.39
N GLU A 118 -1.55 27.04 -22.34
CA GLU A 118 -0.40 26.33 -21.78
C GLU A 118 -0.61 26.00 -20.28
N LEU A 119 -0.95 27.00 -19.46
CA LEU A 119 -1.23 26.81 -18.03
C LEU A 119 -2.33 25.75 -17.83
N HIS A 120 -3.42 25.85 -18.59
CA HIS A 120 -4.52 24.92 -18.49
C HIS A 120 -4.13 23.49 -18.91
N ALA A 121 -3.31 23.33 -19.96
CA ALA A 121 -2.80 22.03 -20.37
C ALA A 121 -1.93 21.37 -19.28
N ARG A 122 -1.06 22.16 -18.64
CA ARG A 122 -0.21 21.70 -17.52
C ARG A 122 -1.04 21.26 -16.32
N ILE A 123 -1.98 22.10 -15.88
CA ILE A 123 -2.90 21.78 -14.77
C ILE A 123 -3.67 20.49 -15.05
N ARG A 124 -4.25 20.35 -16.25
CA ARG A 124 -5.00 19.14 -16.62
C ARG A 124 -4.12 17.89 -16.58
N SER A 125 -2.87 17.98 -17.04
CA SER A 125 -1.93 16.84 -17.01
C SER A 125 -1.64 16.41 -15.57
N LEU A 126 -1.33 17.36 -14.70
CA LEU A 126 -0.98 17.10 -13.30
C LEU A 126 -2.17 16.63 -12.47
N VAL A 127 -3.35 17.21 -12.66
CA VAL A 127 -4.60 16.74 -12.01
C VAL A 127 -4.92 15.30 -12.43
N ARG A 128 -4.69 14.95 -13.70
CA ARG A 128 -4.86 13.56 -14.16
C ARG A 128 -3.87 12.61 -13.49
N LEU A 129 -2.61 13.02 -13.33
CA LEU A 129 -1.61 12.23 -12.62
C LEU A 129 -2.02 12.05 -11.15
N LYS A 130 -2.42 13.13 -10.45
CA LYS A 130 -2.91 13.07 -9.07
C LYS A 130 -4.06 12.08 -8.91
N ARG A 131 -5.07 12.16 -9.78
CA ARG A 131 -6.21 11.24 -9.74
C ARG A 131 -5.81 9.79 -9.93
N ASN A 132 -4.92 9.50 -10.87
CA ASN A 132 -4.44 8.13 -11.06
C ASN A 132 -3.71 7.62 -9.80
N THR A 133 -2.93 8.47 -9.14
CA THR A 133 -2.28 8.14 -7.87
C THR A 133 -3.31 7.89 -6.77
N ASP A 134 -4.32 8.75 -6.66
CA ASP A 134 -5.39 8.61 -5.65
C ASP A 134 -6.25 7.37 -5.88
N ASP A 135 -6.54 7.05 -7.14
CA ASP A 135 -7.27 5.84 -7.52
C ASP A 135 -6.47 4.58 -7.13
N LEU A 136 -5.14 4.61 -7.26
CA LEU A 136 -4.26 3.53 -6.81
C LEU A 136 -4.26 3.40 -5.28
N GLU A 137 -4.10 4.49 -4.54
CA GLU A 137 -4.17 4.49 -3.08
C GLU A 137 -5.53 4.03 -2.57
N SER A 138 -6.62 4.48 -3.21
CA SER A 138 -7.98 4.07 -2.87
C SER A 138 -8.20 2.58 -3.12
N ALA A 139 -7.73 2.07 -4.25
CA ALA A 139 -7.82 0.64 -4.55
C ALA A 139 -7.06 -0.21 -3.52
N GLU A 140 -5.88 0.25 -3.09
CA GLU A 140 -5.11 -0.40 -2.03
C GLU A 140 -5.87 -0.39 -0.70
N ALA A 141 -6.42 0.74 -0.27
CA ALA A 141 -7.22 0.83 0.95
C ALA A 141 -8.44 -0.11 0.92
N VAL A 142 -9.10 -0.25 -0.24
CA VAL A 142 -10.21 -1.20 -0.42
C VAL A 142 -9.73 -2.65 -0.27
N LEU A 143 -8.59 -3.02 -0.88
CA LEU A 143 -8.02 -4.36 -0.75
C LEU A 143 -7.67 -4.70 0.72
N LEU A 144 -7.04 -3.76 1.43
CA LEU A 144 -6.73 -3.91 2.85
C LEU A 144 -8.01 -4.05 3.70
N GLY A 145 -9.04 -3.25 3.39
CA GLY A 145 -10.34 -3.33 4.05
C GLY A 145 -11.06 -4.68 3.84
N LEU A 146 -10.95 -5.26 2.64
CA LEU A 146 -11.47 -6.60 2.34
C LEU A 146 -10.75 -7.67 3.16
N GLY A 147 -9.41 -7.63 3.21
CA GLY A 147 -8.62 -8.53 4.06
C GLY A 147 -9.04 -8.44 5.53
N ALA A 148 -9.13 -7.21 6.06
CA ALA A 148 -9.58 -6.97 7.43
C ALA A 148 -11.02 -7.45 7.70
N THR A 149 -11.89 -7.45 6.69
CA THR A 149 -13.27 -7.95 6.83
C THR A 149 -13.32 -9.48 6.98
N ILE A 150 -12.48 -10.19 6.23
CA ILE A 150 -12.34 -11.66 6.39
C ILE A 150 -11.69 -11.98 7.73
N GLU A 151 -10.66 -11.23 8.10
CA GLU A 151 -10.01 -11.34 9.40
C GLU A 151 -11.02 -11.13 10.56
N ALA A 152 -11.94 -10.18 10.43
CA ALA A 152 -12.99 -9.95 11.41
C ALA A 152 -14.00 -11.10 11.53
N ARG A 153 -14.23 -11.88 10.46
CA ARG A 153 -15.03 -13.12 10.50
C ARG A 153 -14.30 -14.27 11.18
N ASP A 154 -12.97 -14.24 11.26
CA ASP A 154 -12.15 -15.24 11.94
C ASP A 154 -11.44 -14.60 13.16
N PRO A 155 -12.06 -14.59 14.35
CA PRO A 155 -11.53 -13.91 15.53
C PRO A 155 -10.10 -14.29 15.93
N CYS A 156 -9.60 -15.44 15.45
CA CYS A 156 -8.25 -15.92 15.70
C CYS A 156 -7.17 -15.15 14.91
N THR A 157 -7.57 -14.29 13.97
CA THR A 157 -6.65 -13.65 13.01
C THR A 157 -6.41 -12.17 13.29
N ARG A 158 -6.82 -11.61 14.43
CA ARG A 158 -6.64 -10.16 14.69
C ARG A 158 -5.16 -9.71 14.61
N GLY A 159 -4.87 -8.73 13.77
CA GLY A 159 -3.53 -8.22 13.47
C GLY A 159 -2.66 -9.16 12.63
N HIS A 160 -3.19 -10.32 12.22
CA HIS A 160 -2.46 -11.36 11.48
C HIS A 160 -2.00 -10.86 10.13
N CYS A 161 -2.90 -10.24 9.35
CA CYS A 161 -2.56 -9.79 8.01
C CYS A 161 -1.39 -8.79 8.01
N GLN A 162 -1.37 -7.85 8.97
CA GLN A 162 -0.28 -6.87 9.09
C GLN A 162 1.04 -7.54 9.49
N ARG A 163 1.02 -8.47 10.46
CA ARG A 163 2.23 -9.19 10.88
C ARG A 163 2.76 -10.07 9.76
N LEU A 164 1.87 -10.81 9.08
CA LEU A 164 2.17 -11.65 7.94
C LEU A 164 2.83 -10.85 6.82
N ALA A 165 2.21 -9.73 6.40
CA ALA A 165 2.77 -8.83 5.40
C ALA A 165 4.15 -8.29 5.83
N ALA A 166 4.28 -7.82 7.07
CA ALA A 166 5.54 -7.24 7.56
C ALA A 166 6.69 -8.26 7.58
N TYR A 167 6.42 -9.49 8.05
CA TYR A 167 7.41 -10.56 8.09
C TYR A 167 7.74 -11.09 6.68
N ALA A 168 6.74 -11.31 5.83
CA ALA A 168 6.93 -11.77 4.46
C ALA A 168 7.78 -10.78 3.66
N THR A 169 7.45 -9.48 3.70
CA THR A 169 8.23 -8.43 3.03
C THR A 169 9.64 -8.28 3.64
N SER A 170 9.80 -8.48 4.95
CA SER A 170 11.14 -8.51 5.57
C SER A 170 11.98 -9.67 5.05
N LEU A 171 11.38 -10.86 4.88
CA LEU A 171 12.03 -12.03 4.28
C LEU A 171 12.39 -11.78 2.82
N GLY A 172 11.44 -11.30 2.02
CA GLY A 172 11.68 -10.95 0.62
C GLY A 172 12.84 -9.97 0.44
N ARG A 173 12.91 -8.91 1.27
CA ARG A 173 14.02 -7.94 1.23
C ARG A 173 15.37 -8.58 1.55
N SER A 174 15.41 -9.49 2.52
CA SER A 174 16.66 -10.20 2.87
C SER A 174 17.17 -11.12 1.75
N LEU A 175 16.24 -11.60 0.91
CA LEU A 175 16.52 -12.47 -0.23
C LEU A 175 16.86 -11.66 -1.51
N GLY A 176 16.74 -10.33 -1.47
CA GLY A 176 17.03 -9.45 -2.60
C GLY A 176 15.94 -9.44 -3.67
N LEU A 177 14.68 -9.70 -3.30
CA LEU A 177 13.54 -9.57 -4.21
C LEU A 177 13.33 -8.10 -4.62
N ASP A 178 12.80 -7.90 -5.83
CA ASP A 178 12.51 -6.58 -6.38
C ASP A 178 11.24 -5.96 -5.78
N ASP A 179 11.00 -4.67 -6.08
CA ASP A 179 9.86 -3.92 -5.52
C ASP A 179 8.50 -4.50 -5.92
N ASP A 180 8.40 -5.14 -7.09
CA ASP A 180 7.16 -5.75 -7.57
C ASP A 180 6.82 -7.01 -6.76
N ASP A 181 7.82 -7.87 -6.50
CA ASP A 181 7.68 -9.05 -5.64
C ASP A 181 7.41 -8.65 -4.18
N LEU A 182 8.07 -7.60 -3.67
CA LEU A 182 7.81 -7.07 -2.32
C LEU A 182 6.39 -6.53 -2.19
N SER A 183 5.89 -5.82 -3.20
CA SER A 183 4.49 -5.36 -3.23
C SER A 183 3.51 -6.53 -3.30
N ALA A 184 3.86 -7.59 -4.05
CA ALA A 184 3.05 -8.79 -4.12
C ALA A 184 2.99 -9.54 -2.77
N LEU A 185 4.12 -9.63 -2.03
CA LEU A 185 4.17 -10.21 -0.69
C LEU A 185 3.34 -9.41 0.32
N GLU A 186 3.43 -8.08 0.29
CA GLU A 186 2.66 -7.21 1.16
C GLU A 186 1.15 -7.43 0.93
N ARG A 187 0.68 -7.33 -0.32
CA ARG A 187 -0.72 -7.58 -0.68
C ARG A 187 -1.14 -9.03 -0.40
N GLY A 188 -0.25 -9.98 -0.65
CA GLY A 188 -0.46 -11.40 -0.35
C GLY A 188 -0.74 -11.65 1.13
N GLY A 189 -0.04 -10.94 2.03
CA GLY A 189 -0.31 -11.01 3.47
C GLY A 189 -1.76 -10.66 3.83
N PHE A 190 -2.37 -9.68 3.15
CA PHE A 190 -3.76 -9.30 3.40
C PHE A 190 -4.80 -10.13 2.65
N LEU A 191 -4.43 -10.73 1.52
CA LEU A 191 -5.39 -11.34 0.60
C LEU A 191 -5.30 -12.87 0.52
N HIS A 192 -4.26 -13.51 1.07
CA HIS A 192 -4.07 -14.96 0.95
C HIS A 192 -5.31 -15.77 1.36
N ASP A 193 -6.01 -15.30 2.40
CA ASP A 193 -7.19 -15.93 2.98
C ASP A 193 -8.53 -15.35 2.47
N ILE A 194 -8.54 -14.46 1.47
CA ILE A 194 -9.75 -13.75 1.01
C ILE A 194 -10.89 -14.71 0.60
N GLY A 195 -10.54 -15.91 0.12
CA GLY A 195 -11.50 -16.94 -0.27
C GLY A 195 -12.26 -17.57 0.88
N LYS A 196 -11.84 -17.38 2.15
CA LYS A 196 -12.61 -17.82 3.33
C LYS A 196 -14.00 -17.20 3.37
N ILE A 197 -14.26 -16.15 2.58
CA ILE A 197 -15.60 -15.60 2.40
C ILE A 197 -16.65 -16.65 2.00
N ALA A 198 -16.26 -17.65 1.21
CA ALA A 198 -17.13 -18.72 0.75
C ALA A 198 -17.26 -19.90 1.74
N VAL A 199 -16.45 -19.92 2.81
CA VAL A 199 -16.52 -20.98 3.81
C VAL A 199 -17.71 -20.70 4.76
N PRO A 200 -18.63 -21.66 4.95
CA PRO A 200 -19.75 -21.50 5.88
C PRO A 200 -19.29 -21.31 7.32
N ASP A 201 -20.00 -20.48 8.09
CA ASP A 201 -19.65 -20.20 9.50
C ASP A 201 -19.59 -21.46 10.36
N ALA A 202 -20.46 -22.45 10.10
CA ALA A 202 -20.44 -23.72 10.82
C ALA A 202 -19.13 -24.51 10.65
N VAL A 203 -18.40 -24.27 9.55
CA VAL A 203 -17.07 -24.86 9.28
C VAL A 203 -15.97 -23.91 9.75
N LEU A 204 -16.06 -22.62 9.42
CA LEU A 204 -15.06 -21.61 9.74
C LEU A 204 -14.88 -21.40 11.25
N LEU A 205 -15.98 -21.38 12.00
CA LEU A 205 -16.02 -21.08 13.44
C LEU A 205 -16.06 -22.34 14.31
N LYS A 206 -15.91 -23.54 13.73
CA LYS A 206 -16.05 -24.80 14.46
C LYS A 206 -14.99 -24.93 15.56
N GLU A 207 -15.44 -25.12 16.80
CA GLU A 207 -14.57 -25.45 17.92
C GLU A 207 -14.16 -26.94 17.85
N GLY A 208 -12.95 -27.22 17.39
CA GLY A 208 -12.39 -28.57 17.37
C GLY A 208 -11.87 -28.99 16.00
N ARG A 209 -11.71 -30.31 15.79
CA ARG A 209 -11.20 -30.85 14.52
C ARG A 209 -12.32 -30.87 13.48
N LEU A 210 -12.00 -30.39 12.28
CA LEU A 210 -12.85 -30.57 11.10
C LEU A 210 -12.90 -32.05 10.72
N ASP A 211 -14.07 -32.52 10.32
CA ASP A 211 -14.22 -33.83 9.69
C ASP A 211 -13.70 -33.80 8.23
N PRO A 212 -13.59 -34.95 7.54
CA PRO A 212 -13.06 -34.98 6.18
C PRO A 212 -13.86 -34.17 5.15
N GLN A 213 -15.18 -33.99 5.34
CA GLN A 213 -16.02 -33.21 4.44
C GLN A 213 -15.84 -31.71 4.71
N GLU A 214 -15.88 -31.30 5.97
CA GLU A 214 -15.61 -29.94 6.42
C GLU A 214 -14.20 -29.47 6.02
N SER A 215 -13.21 -30.35 6.14
CA SER A 215 -11.83 -30.06 5.71
C SER A 215 -11.74 -29.82 4.21
N ARG A 216 -12.53 -30.51 3.37
CA ARG A 216 -12.56 -30.26 1.92
C ARG A 216 -13.13 -28.88 1.63
N VAL A 217 -14.24 -28.50 2.29
CA VAL A 217 -14.84 -27.17 2.16
C VAL A 217 -13.85 -26.08 2.59
N MET A 218 -13.12 -26.27 3.70
CA MET A 218 -12.08 -25.33 4.12
C MET A 218 -10.96 -25.21 3.07
N GLN A 219 -10.54 -26.30 2.44
CA GLN A 219 -9.47 -26.33 1.44
C GLN A 219 -9.85 -25.71 0.09
N GLU A 220 -11.11 -25.30 -0.11
CA GLU A 220 -11.54 -24.60 -1.32
C GLU A 220 -11.18 -23.10 -1.31
N HIS A 221 -10.87 -22.51 -0.15
CA HIS A 221 -10.62 -21.07 -0.05
C HIS A 221 -9.46 -20.55 -0.93
N PRO A 222 -8.36 -21.28 -1.20
CA PRO A 222 -7.32 -20.79 -2.11
C PRO A 222 -7.83 -20.67 -3.54
N ILE A 223 -8.70 -21.60 -3.97
CA ILE A 223 -9.31 -21.62 -5.30
C ILE A 223 -10.28 -20.47 -5.45
N VAL A 224 -11.16 -20.28 -4.47
CA VAL A 224 -12.12 -19.17 -4.45
C VAL A 224 -11.37 -17.84 -4.40
N GLY A 225 -10.33 -17.73 -3.57
CA GLY A 225 -9.52 -16.52 -3.45
C GLY A 225 -8.84 -16.14 -4.77
N ASP A 226 -8.20 -17.09 -5.45
CA ASP A 226 -7.61 -16.87 -6.77
C ASP A 226 -8.66 -16.41 -7.80
N ALA A 227 -9.84 -17.04 -7.79
CA ALA A 227 -10.94 -16.65 -8.68
C ALA A 227 -11.42 -15.21 -8.41
N LEU A 228 -11.54 -14.80 -7.14
CA LEU A 228 -11.89 -13.42 -6.76
C LEU A 228 -10.83 -12.41 -7.22
N CYS A 229 -9.55 -12.79 -7.16
CA CYS A 229 -8.45 -11.94 -7.61
C CYS A 229 -8.27 -11.90 -9.14
N SER A 230 -8.81 -12.88 -9.88
CA SER A 230 -8.57 -13.04 -11.33
C SER A 230 -9.00 -11.88 -12.22
N GLY A 231 -10.01 -11.09 -11.79
CA GLY A 231 -10.51 -9.94 -12.53
C GLY A 231 -9.65 -8.68 -12.42
N LEU A 232 -8.65 -8.67 -11.52
CA LEU A 232 -7.87 -7.48 -11.18
C LEU A 232 -6.42 -7.65 -11.64
N ARG A 233 -6.04 -6.92 -12.70
CA ARG A 233 -4.67 -6.97 -13.25
C ARG A 233 -3.59 -6.65 -12.21
N SER A 234 -3.88 -5.75 -11.29
CA SER A 234 -2.99 -5.36 -10.19
C SER A 234 -2.70 -6.49 -9.18
N LEU A 235 -3.50 -7.57 -9.21
CA LEU A 235 -3.34 -8.73 -8.34
C LEU A 235 -2.71 -9.93 -9.06
N ASN A 236 -2.31 -9.82 -10.33
CA ASN A 236 -1.74 -10.94 -11.08
C ASN A 236 -0.54 -11.59 -10.37
N ALA A 237 0.35 -10.79 -9.76
CA ALA A 237 1.49 -11.28 -8.99
C ALA A 237 1.09 -11.85 -7.60
N VAL A 238 -0.08 -11.47 -7.08
CA VAL A 238 -0.61 -11.90 -5.78
C VAL A 238 -1.36 -13.24 -5.90
N ARG A 239 -1.97 -13.51 -7.06
CA ARG A 239 -2.76 -14.72 -7.31
C ARG A 239 -2.02 -16.03 -6.98
N PRO A 240 -0.75 -16.23 -7.37
CA PRO A 240 -0.01 -17.43 -7.00
C PRO A 240 0.15 -17.60 -5.47
N ILE A 241 0.28 -16.49 -4.73
CA ILE A 241 0.31 -16.53 -3.25
C ILE A 241 -1.02 -17.04 -2.73
N VAL A 242 -2.12 -16.41 -3.14
CA VAL A 242 -3.48 -16.77 -2.71
C VAL A 242 -3.79 -18.23 -3.03
N ARG A 243 -3.47 -18.68 -4.24
CA ARG A 243 -3.77 -20.04 -4.70
C ARG A 243 -2.92 -21.10 -4.00
N HIS A 244 -1.65 -20.82 -3.72
CA HIS A 244 -0.66 -21.86 -3.41
C HIS A 244 0.01 -21.72 -2.03
N HIS A 245 -0.42 -20.80 -1.15
CA HIS A 245 0.17 -20.64 0.19
C HIS A 245 0.02 -21.88 1.09
N HIS A 246 -0.81 -22.85 0.72
CA HIS A 246 -0.95 -24.15 1.39
C HIS A 246 -0.28 -25.32 0.66
N GLU A 247 0.43 -25.06 -0.44
CA GLU A 247 1.25 -26.07 -1.10
C GLU A 247 2.47 -26.43 -0.26
N ARG A 248 2.96 -27.66 -0.45
CA ARG A 248 4.14 -28.19 0.25
C ARG A 248 5.09 -28.77 -0.78
N LEU A 249 6.40 -28.64 -0.57
CA LEU A 249 7.37 -29.04 -1.58
C LEU A 249 7.35 -30.55 -1.89
N ASP A 250 6.86 -31.39 -0.97
CA ASP A 250 6.67 -32.83 -1.18
C ASP A 250 5.41 -33.19 -2.00
N GLY A 251 4.55 -32.21 -2.31
CA GLY A 251 3.27 -32.38 -3.00
C GLY A 251 2.13 -32.88 -2.12
N SER A 252 2.30 -32.91 -0.81
CA SER A 252 1.21 -33.24 0.14
C SER A 252 0.29 -32.05 0.47
N GLY A 253 0.58 -30.88 -0.10
CA GLY A 253 -0.21 -29.66 0.04
C GLY A 253 -1.45 -29.63 -0.86
N TYR A 254 -2.10 -28.47 -0.89
CA TYR A 254 -3.32 -28.23 -1.67
C TYR A 254 -3.32 -26.77 -2.18
N PRO A 255 -4.12 -26.42 -3.21
CA PRO A 255 -5.13 -27.22 -3.89
C PRO A 255 -4.64 -28.09 -5.06
N ASP A 256 -3.47 -27.79 -5.63
CA ASP A 256 -3.00 -28.37 -6.90
C ASP A 256 -1.95 -29.47 -6.70
N GLY A 257 -1.36 -29.60 -5.51
CA GLY A 257 -0.41 -30.68 -5.16
C GLY A 257 0.95 -30.49 -5.82
N LEU A 258 1.38 -29.23 -5.92
CA LEU A 258 2.63 -28.81 -6.58
C LEU A 258 3.85 -29.34 -5.84
N LYS A 259 4.95 -29.62 -6.58
CA LYS A 259 6.18 -30.17 -6.00
C LYS A 259 7.40 -29.30 -6.26
N ASN A 260 8.24 -29.16 -5.24
CA ASN A 260 9.53 -28.47 -5.30
C ASN A 260 9.45 -27.12 -6.04
N ALA A 261 10.15 -26.99 -7.18
CA ALA A 261 10.23 -25.78 -7.98
C ALA A 261 8.90 -25.35 -8.61
N GLU A 262 7.87 -26.21 -8.63
CA GLU A 262 6.53 -25.84 -9.08
C GLU A 262 5.83 -24.92 -8.06
N VAL A 263 6.20 -25.00 -6.77
CA VAL A 263 5.61 -24.15 -5.73
C VAL A 263 6.19 -22.74 -5.84
N PRO A 264 5.37 -21.70 -6.12
CA PRO A 264 5.88 -20.34 -6.31
C PRO A 264 6.62 -19.81 -5.08
N LEU A 265 7.78 -19.16 -5.29
CA LEU A 265 8.62 -18.65 -4.20
C LEU A 265 7.85 -17.76 -3.22
N LEU A 266 7.05 -16.82 -3.73
CA LEU A 266 6.28 -15.91 -2.88
C LEU A 266 5.23 -16.65 -2.03
N ALA A 267 4.64 -17.72 -2.57
CA ALA A 267 3.71 -18.57 -1.83
C ALA A 267 4.44 -19.36 -0.72
N GLN A 268 5.67 -19.83 -0.97
CA GLN A 268 6.51 -20.47 0.05
C GLN A 268 6.83 -19.51 1.20
N ILE A 269 7.21 -18.27 0.88
CA ILE A 269 7.48 -17.21 1.86
C ILE A 269 6.25 -16.98 2.75
N VAL A 270 5.09 -16.72 2.15
CA VAL A 270 3.85 -16.47 2.92
C VAL A 270 3.47 -17.69 3.75
N SER A 271 3.60 -18.90 3.22
CA SER A 271 3.31 -20.15 3.94
C SER A 271 4.19 -20.35 5.18
N ILE A 272 5.48 -20.02 5.11
CA ILE A 272 6.40 -20.10 6.25
C ILE A 272 5.97 -19.12 7.34
N VAL A 273 5.68 -17.88 6.95
CA VAL A 273 5.33 -16.82 7.89
C VAL A 273 3.94 -17.06 8.51
N ASP A 274 2.97 -17.56 7.73
CA ASP A 274 1.63 -17.90 8.23
C ASP A 274 1.70 -19.00 9.30
N VAL A 275 2.47 -20.06 9.06
CA VAL A 275 2.69 -21.10 10.08
C VAL A 275 3.35 -20.52 11.33
N PHE A 276 4.37 -19.67 11.18
CA PHE A 276 4.99 -19.02 12.32
C PHE A 276 3.99 -18.20 13.13
N ASP A 277 3.23 -17.32 12.48
CA ASP A 277 2.25 -16.45 13.14
C ASP A 277 1.14 -17.27 13.83
N ALA A 278 0.67 -18.33 13.18
CA ALA A 278 -0.31 -19.26 13.73
C ALA A 278 0.19 -20.00 14.99
N LEU A 279 1.50 -20.25 15.11
CA LEU A 279 2.11 -20.90 16.27
C LEU A 279 2.36 -19.92 17.42
N THR A 280 2.74 -18.68 17.13
CA THR A 280 3.16 -17.66 18.11
C THR A 280 2.04 -16.72 18.54
N THR A 281 0.88 -16.75 17.88
CA THR A 281 -0.30 -15.96 18.24
C THR A 281 -1.24 -16.76 19.15
N ALA A 282 -1.70 -16.13 20.24
CA ALA A 282 -2.70 -16.73 21.12
C ALA A 282 -4.08 -16.79 20.43
N ARG A 283 -4.73 -17.95 20.49
CA ARG A 283 -6.09 -18.19 19.97
C ARG A 283 -7.01 -18.60 21.12
N PRO A 284 -8.35 -18.49 21.00
CA PRO A 284 -9.29 -18.78 22.08
C PRO A 284 -9.09 -20.15 22.77
N TYR A 285 -8.61 -21.16 22.02
CA TYR A 285 -8.37 -22.52 22.51
C TYR A 285 -6.89 -22.90 22.62
N ARG A 286 -5.94 -21.98 22.39
CA ARG A 286 -4.51 -22.28 22.34
C ARG A 286 -3.64 -21.09 22.75
N THR A 287 -2.79 -21.28 23.74
CA THR A 287 -1.78 -20.28 24.13
C THR A 287 -0.71 -20.13 23.06
N ALA A 288 -0.24 -18.89 22.88
CA ALA A 288 0.93 -18.57 22.06
C ALA A 288 2.13 -19.43 22.46
N ARG A 289 2.83 -20.01 21.48
CA ARG A 289 4.10 -20.70 21.73
C ARG A 289 5.26 -19.70 21.74
N PRO A 290 6.32 -19.96 22.53
CA PRO A 290 7.58 -19.26 22.39
C PRO A 290 8.15 -19.37 20.97
N HIS A 291 8.92 -18.37 20.54
CA HIS A 291 9.53 -18.36 19.21
C HIS A 291 10.41 -19.60 18.98
N ASP A 292 11.21 -20.01 19.97
CA ASP A 292 12.07 -21.20 19.90
C ASP A 292 11.27 -22.46 19.51
N GLU A 293 10.10 -22.68 20.13
CA GLU A 293 9.23 -23.81 19.79
C GLU A 293 8.63 -23.69 18.37
N ALA A 294 8.36 -22.48 17.89
CA ALA A 294 7.90 -22.26 16.53
C ALA A 294 9.02 -22.55 15.51
N PHE A 295 10.27 -22.19 15.83
CA PHE A 295 11.44 -22.49 15.00
C PHE A 295 11.72 -24.00 14.93
N ASP A 296 11.54 -24.72 16.03
CA ASP A 296 11.65 -26.18 16.07
C ASP A 296 10.63 -26.85 15.14
N VAL A 297 9.38 -26.35 15.13
CA VAL A 297 8.34 -26.85 14.23
C VAL A 297 8.71 -26.60 12.77
N LEU A 298 9.10 -25.37 12.41
CA LEU A 298 9.50 -25.03 11.04
C LEU A 298 10.71 -25.87 10.58
N SER A 299 11.69 -26.08 11.45
CA SER A 299 12.84 -26.95 11.19
C SER A 299 12.44 -28.41 10.96
N SER A 300 11.47 -28.91 11.75
CA SER A 300 10.92 -30.26 11.57
C SER A 300 10.17 -30.40 10.23
N GLU A 301 9.37 -29.40 9.86
CA GLU A 301 8.64 -29.39 8.57
C GLU A 301 9.61 -29.34 7.37
N SER A 302 10.69 -28.56 7.47
CA SER A 302 11.73 -28.57 6.46
C SER A 302 12.44 -29.92 6.36
N SER A 303 12.72 -30.58 7.49
CA SER A 303 13.32 -31.93 7.51
C SER A 303 12.43 -33.00 6.87
N LYS A 304 11.11 -32.81 6.87
CA LYS A 304 10.14 -33.67 6.17
C LYS A 304 10.02 -33.37 4.68
N GLY A 305 10.72 -32.34 4.18
CA GLY A 305 10.62 -31.87 2.81
C GLY A 305 9.36 -31.06 2.52
N TRP A 306 8.67 -30.54 3.54
CA TRP A 306 7.48 -29.71 3.31
C TRP A 306 7.84 -28.28 2.94
N ARG A 307 9.00 -27.80 3.41
CA ARG A 307 9.46 -26.41 3.29
C ARG A 307 10.93 -26.34 2.94
N ASP A 308 11.29 -25.31 2.18
CA ASP A 308 12.68 -25.07 1.81
C ASP A 308 13.50 -24.70 3.06
N ARG A 309 14.62 -25.40 3.25
CA ARG A 309 15.47 -25.21 4.43
C ARG A 309 16.12 -23.84 4.46
N ALA A 310 16.60 -23.36 3.32
CA ALA A 310 17.27 -22.06 3.23
C ALA A 310 16.29 -20.92 3.51
N LEU A 311 15.03 -21.02 3.04
CA LEU A 311 13.99 -20.03 3.36
C LEU A 311 13.64 -20.02 4.85
N VAL A 312 13.52 -21.19 5.48
CA VAL A 312 13.27 -21.30 6.93
C VAL A 312 14.42 -20.69 7.72
N ASP A 313 15.68 -21.01 7.39
CA ASP A 313 16.85 -20.49 8.09
C ASP A 313 16.98 -18.95 7.94
N ALA A 314 16.71 -18.44 6.73
CA ALA A 314 16.66 -16.99 6.48
C ALA A 314 15.55 -16.31 7.31
N PHE A 315 14.37 -16.92 7.39
CA PHE A 315 13.26 -16.39 8.17
C PHE A 315 13.57 -16.34 9.67
N VAL A 316 14.12 -17.41 10.25
CA VAL A 316 14.53 -17.47 11.67
C VAL A 316 15.51 -16.33 11.98
N THR A 317 16.51 -16.13 11.13
CA THR A 317 17.51 -15.06 11.28
C THR A 317 16.87 -13.66 11.35
N ILE A 318 15.78 -13.43 10.59
CA ILE A 318 15.08 -12.14 10.57
C ILE A 318 14.30 -11.91 11.86
N VAL A 319 13.61 -12.95 12.35
CA VAL A 319 12.83 -12.88 13.58
C VAL A 319 13.76 -12.67 14.78
N GLU A 320 14.91 -13.34 14.83
CA GLU A 320 15.89 -13.15 15.91
C GLU A 320 16.52 -11.74 15.93
N LYS A 321 16.74 -11.14 14.75
CA LYS A 321 17.28 -9.77 14.63
C LYS A 321 16.26 -8.69 15.01
N LYS A 322 14.97 -8.98 14.99
CA LYS A 322 13.89 -8.10 15.46
C LYS A 322 13.35 -8.65 16.79
N PRO A 323 14.01 -8.43 17.94
CA PRO A 323 13.40 -8.75 19.22
C PRO A 323 12.11 -7.94 19.35
N ASP A 324 10.98 -8.63 19.33
CA ASP A 324 9.66 -8.03 19.42
C ASP A 324 9.50 -7.32 20.78
N GLN A 325 8.89 -6.13 20.78
CA GLN A 325 8.68 -5.28 21.97
C GLN A 325 7.64 -5.85 22.94
N ASN A 326 7.27 -7.13 22.81
CA ASN A 326 6.15 -7.75 23.51
C ASN A 326 6.52 -8.94 24.41
N THR A 327 7.80 -9.26 24.58
CA THR A 327 8.21 -10.24 25.60
C THR A 327 8.17 -9.58 26.98
N ARG A 328 7.06 -9.74 27.70
CA ARG A 328 7.04 -9.51 29.15
C ARG A 328 8.12 -10.39 29.80
N PRO A 329 8.94 -9.85 30.73
CA PRO A 329 9.98 -10.63 31.37
C PRO A 329 9.38 -11.80 32.13
N ARG A 330 9.95 -12.99 31.95
CA ARG A 330 9.65 -14.18 32.76
C ARG A 330 9.91 -13.81 34.23
N SER A 331 8.85 -13.70 35.02
CA SER A 331 8.94 -13.60 36.47
C SER A 331 9.58 -14.90 36.98
N ARG A 332 10.76 -14.76 37.59
CA ARG A 332 11.38 -15.78 38.44
C ARG A 332 10.60 -15.94 39.73
#